data_AF-A0A3D1VS52-F1
#
_entry.id   AF-A0A3D1VS52-F1
#
_cell.length_a   1.000
_cell.length_b   1.000
_cell.length_c   1.000
_cell.angle_alpha   90.00
_cell.angle_beta   90.00
_cell.angle_gamma   90.00
#
_symmetry.space_group_name_H-M   'P 1'
#
loop_
_entity.id
_entity.type
_entity.pdbx_description
1 polymer ?
#
loop_
_entity_poly.entity_id
_entity_poly.type
_entity_poly.pdbx_seq_one_letter_code
_entity_poly.pdbx_strand_id
1 'polypeptide(L)' 'MVGAICDTEDAIVALFPSLKKKLIRDVYFITTQELEDRYPRLTPKEREDHIVKEYKTVFLMQIGGALKSGNRHDGRAPD' A
#
# COMPACT_ATOMS: atom_id res chain seq x y z
N MET A 1 7.37 7.16 -16.37
CA MET A 1 7.25 5.70 -16.18
C MET A 1 5.83 5.23 -15.82
N VAL A 2 4.94 6.11 -15.32
CA VAL A 2 3.54 5.77 -14.99
C VAL A 2 2.59 5.83 -16.20
N GLY A 3 2.93 6.58 -17.26
CA GLY A 3 2.10 6.73 -18.47
C GLY A 3 1.84 5.43 -19.23
N ALA A 4 2.87 4.61 -19.46
CA ALA A 4 2.72 3.36 -20.22
C ALA A 4 1.78 2.33 -19.56
N ILE A 5 1.68 2.36 -18.22
CA ILE A 5 0.78 1.48 -17.46
C ILE A 5 -0.67 1.96 -17.64
N CYS A 6 -0.88 3.27 -17.64
CA CYS A 6 -2.19 3.88 -17.82
C CYS A 6 -2.73 3.65 -19.25
N ASP A 7 -1.88 3.77 -20.26
CA ASP A 7 -2.27 3.57 -21.67
C ASP A 7 -2.70 2.13 -21.94
N THR A 8 -2.04 1.17 -21.29
CA THR A 8 -2.39 -0.26 -21.40
C THR A 8 -3.72 -0.55 -20.71
N GLU A 9 -4.00 0.07 -19.56
CA GLU A 9 -5.28 -0.07 -18.88
C GLU A 9 -6.44 0.47 -19.74
N ASP A 10 -6.26 1.65 -20.34
CA ASP A 10 -7.29 2.28 -21.17
C ASP A 10 -7.58 1.43 -22.43
N ALA A 11 -6.54 0.84 -23.04
CA ALA A 11 -6.69 -0.07 -24.17
C ALA A 11 -7.45 -1.36 -23.81
N ILE A 12 -7.20 -1.93 -22.63
CA ILE A 12 -7.87 -3.16 -22.16
C ILE A 12 -9.36 -2.88 -21.84
N VAL A 13 -9.66 -1.74 -21.23
CA VAL A 13 -11.04 -1.32 -20.94
C VAL A 13 -11.84 -1.06 -22.21
N ALA A 14 -11.21 -0.51 -23.25
CA ALA A 14 -11.84 -0.30 -24.56
C ALA A 14 -12.16 -1.61 -25.29
N LEU A 15 -11.28 -2.62 -25.18
CA LEU A 15 -11.45 -3.92 -25.82
C LEU A 15 -12.43 -4.85 -25.09
N PHE A 16 -12.58 -4.69 -23.77
CA PHE A 16 -13.43 -5.54 -22.95
C PHE A 16 -14.29 -4.71 -21.97
N PRO A 17 -15.41 -4.12 -22.42
CA PRO A 17 -16.26 -3.25 -21.59
C PRO A 17 -16.86 -3.95 -20.36
N SER A 18 -16.88 -5.28 -20.36
CA SER A 18 -17.31 -6.15 -19.25
C SER A 18 -16.29 -6.25 -18.12
N LEU A 19 -15.01 -5.94 -18.36
CA LEU A 19 -13.97 -5.78 -17.34
C LEU A 19 -14.05 -4.38 -16.72
N LYS A 20 -15.20 -4.06 -16.07
CA LYS A 20 -15.32 -2.86 -15.23
C LYS A 20 -14.58 -3.06 -13.90
N LYS A 21 -13.25 -3.07 -13.93
CA LYS A 21 -12.43 -2.80 -12.75
C LYS A 21 -11.62 -1.54 -13.04
N LYS A 22 -12.04 -0.41 -12.45
CA LYS A 22 -11.12 0.71 -12.26
C LYS A 22 -10.00 0.20 -11.36
N LEU A 23 -8.76 0.12 -11.83
CA LEU A 23 -7.66 0.16 -10.89
C LEU A 23 -7.78 1.51 -10.18
N ILE A 24 -7.86 1.47 -8.86
CA ILE A 24 -7.76 2.68 -8.06
C ILE A 24 -6.31 3.12 -8.23
N ARG A 25 -6.09 4.07 -9.15
CA ARG A 25 -4.75 4.59 -9.47
C ARG A 25 -4.14 5.37 -8.30
N ASP A 26 -4.96 5.72 -7.31
CA ASP A 26 -4.53 6.39 -6.09
C ASP A 26 -3.93 5.37 -5.13
N VAL A 27 -2.62 5.20 -5.22
CA VAL A 27 -1.82 4.47 -4.24
C VAL A 27 -1.64 5.37 -3.02
N TYR A 28 -2.05 4.89 -1.85
CA TYR A 28 -1.82 5.61 -0.60
C TYR A 28 -0.43 5.28 -0.06
N PHE A 29 0.43 6.30 0.03
CA PHE A 29 1.79 6.16 0.54
C PHE A 29 1.81 6.43 2.04
N ILE A 30 2.36 5.50 2.83
CA ILE A 30 2.51 5.66 4.27
C ILE A 30 3.77 4.94 4.75
N THR A 31 4.47 5.54 5.72
CA THR A 31 5.61 4.90 6.37
C THR A 31 5.16 3.94 7.47
N THR A 32 6.01 2.98 7.82
CA THR A 32 5.77 2.07 8.95
C THR A 32 5.63 2.82 10.28
N GLN A 33 6.30 3.97 10.46
CA GLN A 33 6.14 4.81 11.64
C GLN A 33 4.81 5.55 11.66
N GLU A 34 4.37 6.14 10.55
CA GLU A 34 3.05 6.77 10.48
C GLU A 34 1.93 5.76 10.68
N LEU A 35 2.13 4.53 10.18
CA LEU A 35 1.19 3.43 10.39
C LEU A 35 1.14 3.00 11.87
N GLU A 36 2.28 2.98 12.57
CA GLU A 36 2.35 2.77 14.01
C GLU A 36 1.69 3.91 14.80
N ASP A 37 1.99 5.15 14.46
CA ASP A 37 1.47 6.34 15.14
C ASP A 37 -0.06 6.42 14.99
N ARG A 38 -0.61 5.96 13.85
CA ARG A 38 -2.08 5.88 13.60
C ARG A 38 -2.73 4.72 14.36
N TYR A 39 -2.05 3.59 14.53
CA TYR A 39 -2.60 2.38 15.15
C TYR A 39 -1.65 1.78 16.23
N PRO A 40 -1.36 2.53 17.31
CA PRO A 40 -0.29 2.17 18.25
C PRO A 40 -0.59 0.89 19.05
N ARG A 41 -1.87 0.52 19.17
CA ARG A 41 -2.34 -0.65 19.94
C ARG A 41 -2.48 -1.93 19.10
N LEU A 42 -2.34 -1.83 17.78
CA LEU A 42 -2.47 -2.97 16.87
C LEU A 42 -1.10 -3.58 16.58
N THR A 43 -1.08 -4.88 16.29
CA THR A 43 0.11 -5.57 15.77
C THR A 43 0.40 -5.13 14.33
N PRO A 44 1.65 -5.21 13.83
CA PRO A 44 2.00 -4.74 12.48
C PRO A 44 1.05 -5.24 11.38
N LYS A 45 0.70 -6.53 11.41
CA LYS A 45 -0.24 -7.16 10.46
C LYS A 45 -1.66 -6.60 10.56
N GLU A 46 -2.16 -6.37 11.77
CA GLU A 46 -3.47 -5.73 11.97
C GLU A 46 -3.47 -4.28 11.46
N ARG A 47 -2.34 -3.57 11.57
CA ARG A 47 -2.21 -2.22 11.01
C ARG A 47 -2.31 -2.24 9.47
N GLU A 48 -1.65 -3.20 8.82
CA GLU A 48 -1.75 -3.42 7.37
C GLU A 48 -3.20 -3.72 6.94
N ASP A 49 -3.89 -4.62 7.65
CA ASP A 49 -5.28 -4.95 7.36
C ASP A 49 -6.20 -3.74 7.50
N HIS A 50 -5.98 -2.89 8.50
CA HIS A 50 -6.76 -1.67 8.71
C HIS A 50 -6.54 -0.63 7.60
N ILE A 51 -5.28 -0.35 7.25
CA ILE A 51 -4.97 0.68 6.24
C ILE A 51 -5.42 0.26 4.84
N VAL A 52 -5.32 -1.04 4.51
CA VAL A 52 -5.81 -1.58 3.22
C VAL A 52 -7.34 -1.56 3.14
N LYS A 53 -8.06 -1.79 4.25
CA LYS A 53 -9.52 -1.63 4.28
C LYS A 53 -9.96 -0.20 3.95
N GLU A 54 -9.22 0.79 4.45
CA GLU A 54 -9.46 2.23 4.27
C GLU A 54 -9.12 2.70 2.84
N TYR A 55 -7.89 2.45 2.38
CA TYR A 55 -7.38 3.05 1.14
C TYR A 55 -7.34 2.12 -0.08
N LYS A 56 -7.71 0.84 0.08
CA LYS A 56 -7.75 -0.23 -0.96
C LYS A 56 -6.41 -0.57 -1.63
N THR A 57 -5.50 0.38 -1.78
CA THR A 57 -4.17 0.20 -2.36
C THR A 57 -3.19 1.07 -1.58
N VAL A 58 -2.25 0.43 -0.89
CA VAL A 58 -1.32 1.09 0.03
C VAL A 58 0.10 0.68 -0.31
N PHE A 59 1.00 1.66 -0.37
CA PHE A 59 2.44 1.44 -0.48
C PHE A 59 3.11 1.76 0.85
N LEU A 60 3.59 0.72 1.52
CA LEU A 60 4.21 0.83 2.83
C LEU A 60 5.73 1.04 2.71
N MET A 61 6.23 2.12 3.31
CA MET A 61 7.61 2.57 3.19
C MET A 61 8.39 2.41 4.50
N GLN A 62 9.73 2.36 4.42
CA GLN A 62 10.63 2.22 5.57
C GLN A 62 10.41 0.94 6.39
N ILE A 63 10.22 -0.18 5.69
CA ILE A 63 10.11 -1.50 6.31
C ILE A 63 11.51 -2.01 6.67
N GLY A 64 11.68 -2.57 7.88
CA GLY A 64 12.93 -3.20 8.34
C GLY A 64 13.68 -2.44 9.44
N GLY A 65 13.46 -1.13 9.57
CA GLY A 65 13.98 -0.31 10.67
C GLY A 65 13.29 -0.59 12.02
N ALA A 66 13.96 -0.24 13.12
CA ALA A 66 13.30 -0.14 14.42
C ALA A 66 12.38 1.09 14.42
N LEU A 67 11.12 0.88 14.79
CA LEU A 67 10.16 1.97 15.01
C LEU A 67 10.42 2.66 16.35
N LYS A 68 9.76 3.78 16.62
CA LYS A 68 9.81 4.48 17.93
C LYS A 68 9.45 3.56 19.09
N SER A 69 8.60 2.56 18.85
CA SER A 69 8.28 1.53 19.85
C SER A 69 9.44 0.57 20.19
N GLY A 70 10.56 0.66 19.48
CA GLY A 70 11.69 -0.27 19.57
C GLY A 70 11.48 -1.57 18.80
N ASN A 71 10.26 -1.81 18.28
CA ASN A 71 9.92 -2.99 17.51
C ASN A 71 10.06 -2.72 16.01
N ARG A 72 10.41 -3.76 15.25
CA ARG A 72 10.39 -3.68 13.78
C ARG A 72 8.98 -3.93 13.28
N HIS A 73 8.62 -3.22 12.20
CA HIS A 73 7.34 -3.47 11.53
C HIS A 73 7.28 -4.85 10.88
N ASP A 74 8.33 -5.19 10.14
CA ASP A 74 8.52 -6.50 9.52
C ASP A 74 10.01 -6.79 9.38
N GLY A 75 10.37 -8.08 9.32
CA GLY A 75 11.73 -8.59 9.20
C GLY A 75 12.22 -8.62 7.75
N ARG A 76 11.96 -7.58 6.96
CA ARG A 76 12.55 -7.50 5.61
C ARG A 76 14.06 -7.44 5.70
N ALA A 77 14.72 -8.25 4.87
CA ALA A 77 16.15 -8.14 4.67
C ALA A 77 16.49 -6.70 4.27
N PRO A 78 17.56 -6.10 4.83
CA PRO A 78 18.01 -4.80 4.38
C PRO A 78 18.43 -4.93 2.91
N ASP A 79 17.78 -4.16 2.04
CA ASP A 79 18.20 -3.94 0.65
C ASP A 79 19.16 -2.74 0.61
#